data_AF-A0A1G2QDH7-F1
#
_entry.id   AF-A0A1G2QDH7-F1
#
_cell.length_a   1.000
_cell.length_b   1.000
_cell.length_c   1.000
_cell.angle_alpha   90.00
_cell.angle_beta   90.00
_cell.angle_gamma   90.00
#
_symmetry.space_group_name_H-M   'P 1'
#
loop_
_entity.id
_entity.type
_entity.pdbx_description
1 polymer ?
#
loop_
_entity_poly.entity_id
_entity_poly.type
_entity_poly.pdbx_seq_one_letter_code
_entity_poly.pdbx_strand_id
1 'polypeptide(L)'
;MKEFVVGVAVFVGVIVLLLGVGWLAQGNDFFMYRVFAPKYEQVRRETFEQSKAYNQGMIQELQNMQFQYVKAEPAHQKALASIILHRAADYPEESMPPDLRDFIKGLKSAKTNY
;
A
#
# COMPACT_ATOMS: atom_id res chain seq x y z
N MET A 1 -38.21 57.34 0.69
CA MET A 1 -38.64 56.01 0.22
C MET A 1 -37.69 55.41 -0.83
N LYS A 2 -37.30 56.13 -1.89
CA LYS A 2 -36.36 55.59 -2.92
C LYS A 2 -35.02 55.10 -2.36
N GLU A 3 -34.34 55.91 -1.54
CA GLU A 3 -33.04 55.54 -0.93
C GLU A 3 -33.12 54.25 -0.08
N PHE A 4 -34.21 54.07 0.67
CA PHE A 4 -34.45 52.88 1.47
C PHE A 4 -34.68 51.63 0.61
N VAL A 5 -35.45 51.76 -0.48
CA VAL A 5 -35.69 50.66 -1.43
C VAL A 5 -34.41 50.26 -2.15
N VAL A 6 -33.56 51.22 -2.52
CA VAL A 6 -32.26 50.96 -3.14
C VAL A 6 -31.33 50.24 -2.16
N GLY A 7 -31.26 50.67 -0.90
CA GLY A 7 -30.46 50.02 0.13
C GLY A 7 -30.87 48.55 0.35
N VAL A 8 -32.18 48.28 0.41
CA VAL A 8 -32.70 46.91 0.55
C VAL A 8 -32.39 46.07 -0.69
N ALA A 9 -32.54 46.62 -1.90
CA ALA A 9 -32.24 45.90 -3.14
C ALA A 9 -30.74 45.53 -3.26
N VAL A 10 -29.84 46.44 -2.88
CA VAL A 10 -28.39 46.16 -2.86
C VAL A 10 -28.06 45.08 -1.84
N PHE A 11 -28.64 45.15 -0.63
CA PHE A 11 -28.41 44.15 0.41
C PHE A 11 -28.87 42.75 -0.02
N VAL A 12 -30.06 42.63 -0.61
CA VAL A 12 -30.57 41.37 -1.15
C VAL A 12 -29.69 40.87 -2.29
N GLY A 13 -29.23 41.75 -3.18
CA GLY A 13 -28.32 41.40 -4.26
C GLY A 13 -27.00 40.80 -3.76
N VAL A 14 -26.42 41.38 -2.70
CA VAL A 14 -25.19 40.86 -2.08
C VAL A 14 -25.41 39.48 -1.46
N ILE A 15 -26.53 39.27 -0.76
CA ILE A 15 -26.86 37.96 -0.17
C ILE A 15 -27.01 36.89 -1.26
N VAL A 16 -27.73 37.18 -2.33
CA VAL A 16 -27.91 36.23 -3.45
C VAL A 16 -26.57 35.89 -4.09
N LEU A 17 -25.68 36.86 -4.22
CA LEU A 17 -24.36 36.66 -4.80
C LEU A 17 -23.48 35.78 -3.90
N LEU A 18 -23.48 36.00 -2.58
CA LEU A 18 -22.76 35.17 -1.62
C LEU A 18 -23.29 33.72 -1.61
N LEU A 19 -24.62 33.53 -1.66
CA LEU A 19 -25.23 32.22 -1.75
C LEU A 19 -24.90 31.50 -3.07
N GLY A 20 -24.88 32.23 -4.18
CA GLY A 20 -24.51 31.69 -5.49
C GLY A 20 -23.05 31.23 -5.54
N VAL A 21 -22.13 32.01 -4.99
CA VAL A 21 -20.70 31.63 -4.89
C VAL A 21 -20.50 30.43 -3.96
N GLY A 22 -21.19 30.41 -2.81
CA GLY A 22 -21.16 29.27 -1.89
C GLY A 22 -21.67 27.98 -2.53
N TRP A 23 -22.75 28.06 -3.30
CA TRP A 23 -23.30 26.92 -4.04
C TRP A 23 -22.35 26.40 -5.12
N LEU A 24 -21.69 27.30 -5.86
CA LEU A 24 -20.68 26.93 -6.85
C LEU A 24 -19.45 26.28 -6.22
N ALA A 25 -18.97 26.81 -5.09
CA ALA A 25 -17.84 26.23 -4.36
C ALA A 25 -18.17 24.83 -3.83
N GLN A 26 -19.33 24.68 -3.18
CA GLN A 26 -19.74 23.41 -2.56
C GLN A 26 -20.15 22.36 -3.60
N GLY A 27 -20.79 22.77 -4.71
CA GLY A 27 -21.15 21.88 -5.82
C GLY A 27 -19.93 21.33 -6.56
N ASN A 28 -18.88 22.15 -6.69
CA ASN A 28 -17.62 21.73 -7.31
C ASN A 28 -16.89 20.67 -6.47
N ASP A 29 -16.83 20.83 -5.15
CA ASP A 29 -16.22 19.84 -4.24
C ASP A 29 -16.95 18.50 -4.27
N PHE A 30 -18.29 18.51 -4.32
CA PHE A 30 -19.08 17.27 -4.41
C PHE A 30 -18.86 16.54 -5.75
N PHE A 31 -18.71 17.28 -6.85
CA PHE A 31 -18.43 16.70 -8.17
C PHE A 31 -17.02 16.09 -8.23
N MET A 32 -16.01 16.80 -7.70
CA MET A 32 -14.64 16.28 -7.56
C MET A 32 -14.63 15.00 -6.72
N TYR A 33 -15.28 15.00 -5.55
CA TYR A 33 -15.33 13.81 -4.70
C TYR A 33 -15.93 12.60 -5.43
N ARG A 34 -17.05 12.77 -6.15
CA ARG A 34 -17.68 11.67 -6.88
C ARG A 34 -16.80 11.09 -8.00
N VAL A 35 -15.99 11.91 -8.66
CA VAL A 35 -15.11 11.46 -9.75
C VAL A 35 -13.84 10.79 -9.22
N PHE A 36 -13.29 11.28 -8.11
CA PHE A 36 -12.02 10.78 -7.58
C PHE A 36 -12.17 9.70 -6.50
N ALA A 37 -13.26 9.68 -5.72
CA ALA A 37 -13.53 8.64 -4.72
C ALA A 37 -13.37 7.20 -5.24
N PRO A 38 -13.96 6.80 -6.40
CA PRO A 38 -13.79 5.44 -6.89
C PRO A 38 -12.33 5.12 -7.26
N LYS A 39 -11.56 6.12 -7.72
CA LYS A 39 -10.14 5.93 -8.05
C LYS A 39 -9.29 5.70 -6.80
N TYR A 40 -9.58 6.41 -5.70
CA TYR A 40 -8.86 6.21 -4.44
C TYR A 40 -9.12 4.83 -3.83
N GLU A 41 -10.37 4.33 -3.91
CA GLU A 41 -10.69 2.99 -3.42
C GLU A 41 -10.04 1.89 -4.27
N GLN A 42 -10.02 2.04 -5.59
CA GLN A 42 -9.32 1.12 -6.50
C GLN A 42 -7.82 1.05 -6.21
N VAL A 43 -7.14 2.20 -6.10
CA VAL A 43 -5.71 2.24 -5.77
C VAL A 43 -5.43 1.59 -4.40
N ARG A 44 -6.26 1.87 -3.39
CA ARG A 44 -6.12 1.23 -2.06
C ARG A 44 -6.28 -0.29 -2.14
N ARG A 45 -7.23 -0.78 -2.93
CA ARG A 45 -7.44 -2.22 -3.11
C ARG A 45 -6.29 -2.84 -3.90
N GLU A 46 -5.86 -2.22 -4.98
CA GLU A 46 -4.75 -2.70 -5.81
C GLU A 46 -3.45 -2.76 -5.02
N THR A 47 -3.11 -1.71 -4.27
CA THR A 47 -1.91 -1.68 -3.41
C THR A 47 -1.98 -2.77 -2.33
N PHE A 48 -3.14 -2.99 -1.73
CA PHE A 48 -3.35 -4.08 -0.78
C PHE A 48 -3.23 -5.47 -1.42
N GLU A 49 -3.87 -5.69 -2.56
CA GLU A 49 -3.80 -6.94 -3.31
C GLU A 49 -2.38 -7.22 -3.80
N GLN A 50 -1.66 -6.20 -4.30
CA GLN A 50 -0.25 -6.28 -4.68
C GLN A 50 0.63 -6.63 -3.48
N SER A 51 0.42 -5.98 -2.33
CA SER A 51 1.18 -6.29 -1.11
C SER A 51 0.94 -7.72 -0.64
N LYS A 52 -0.31 -8.18 -0.68
CA LYS A 52 -0.67 -9.56 -0.32
C LYS A 52 -0.09 -10.57 -1.30
N ALA A 53 -0.24 -10.33 -2.60
CA ALA A 53 0.30 -11.19 -3.65
C ALA A 53 1.84 -11.24 -3.61
N TYR A 54 2.49 -10.11 -3.34
CA TYR A 54 3.93 -10.02 -3.13
C TYR A 54 4.35 -10.87 -1.93
N ASN A 55 3.69 -10.72 -0.78
CA ASN A 55 4.00 -11.50 0.42
C ASN A 55 3.81 -13.01 0.18
N GLN A 56 2.69 -13.40 -0.43
CA GLN A 56 2.41 -14.79 -0.74
C GLN A 56 3.42 -15.37 -1.74
N GLY A 57 3.76 -14.62 -2.79
CA GLY A 57 4.75 -15.02 -3.78
C GLY A 57 6.14 -15.19 -3.16
N MET A 58 6.56 -14.25 -2.31
CA MET A 58 7.84 -14.33 -1.62
C MET A 58 7.91 -15.53 -0.68
N ILE A 59 6.86 -15.78 0.11
CA ILE A 59 6.77 -16.95 0.98
C ILE A 59 6.86 -18.24 0.16
N GLN A 60 6.11 -18.34 -0.93
CA GLN A 60 6.12 -19.52 -1.80
C GLN A 60 7.50 -19.74 -2.43
N GLU A 61 8.16 -18.68 -2.87
CA GLU A 61 9.51 -18.73 -3.42
C GLU A 61 10.52 -19.22 -2.38
N LEU A 62 10.49 -18.66 -1.16
CA LEU A 62 11.36 -19.09 -0.05
C LEU A 62 11.11 -20.55 0.33
N GLN A 63 9.85 -21.00 0.36
CA GLN A 63 9.50 -22.42 0.59
C GLN A 63 10.03 -23.31 -0.52
N ASN A 64 9.87 -22.93 -1.78
CA ASN A 64 10.39 -23.69 -2.92
C ASN A 64 11.92 -23.82 -2.84
N MET A 65 12.62 -22.74 -2.49
CA MET A 65 14.07 -22.79 -2.30
C MET A 65 14.47 -23.62 -1.07
N GLN A 66 13.69 -23.59 0.01
CA GLN A 66 13.89 -24.49 1.16
C GLN A 66 13.78 -25.95 0.72
N PHE A 67 12.77 -26.32 -0.07
CA PHE A 67 12.64 -27.68 -0.61
C PHE A 67 13.83 -28.05 -1.51
N GLN A 68 14.30 -27.12 -2.33
CA GLN A 68 15.50 -27.34 -3.16
C GLN A 68 16.75 -27.52 -2.30
N TYR A 69 16.92 -26.72 -1.25
CA TYR A 69 18.04 -26.84 -0.32
C TYR A 69 18.08 -28.21 0.36
N VAL A 70 16.93 -28.70 0.83
CA VAL A 70 16.81 -30.02 1.48
C VAL A 70 17.11 -31.16 0.49
N LYS A 71 16.74 -31.02 -0.78
CA LYS A 71 16.99 -32.02 -1.82
C LYS A 71 18.38 -31.93 -2.46
N ALA A 72 19.06 -30.81 -2.31
CA ALA A 72 20.33 -30.56 -2.97
C ALA A 72 21.47 -31.38 -2.35
N GLU A 73 22.41 -31.78 -3.19
CA GLU A 73 23.66 -32.38 -2.74
C GLU A 73 24.47 -31.38 -1.89
N PRO A 74 25.28 -31.85 -0.92
CA PRO A 74 26.07 -30.99 -0.04
C PRO A 74 26.93 -29.95 -0.77
N ALA A 75 27.42 -30.28 -1.98
CA ALA A 75 28.19 -29.37 -2.82
C ALA A 75 27.40 -28.12 -3.26
N HIS A 76 26.09 -28.25 -3.47
CA HIS A 76 25.21 -27.18 -3.93
C HIS A 76 24.49 -26.45 -2.79
N GLN A 77 24.38 -27.08 -1.61
CA GLN A 77 23.72 -26.50 -0.45
C GLN A 77 24.33 -25.17 -0.02
N LYS A 78 25.66 -25.02 -0.03
CA LYS A 78 26.31 -23.77 0.39
C LYS A 78 25.94 -22.58 -0.52
N ALA A 79 25.89 -22.81 -1.83
CA ALA A 79 25.49 -21.79 -2.80
C ALA A 79 23.99 -21.44 -2.65
N LEU A 80 23.13 -22.46 -2.50
CA LEU A 80 21.70 -22.27 -2.28
C LEU A 80 21.41 -21.51 -0.98
N ALA A 81 22.11 -21.83 0.12
CA ALA A 81 21.98 -21.10 1.38
C ALA A 81 22.32 -19.61 1.20
N SER A 82 23.38 -19.29 0.44
CA SER A 82 23.73 -17.89 0.17
C SER A 82 22.64 -17.16 -0.61
N ILE A 83 22.05 -17.80 -1.63
CA ILE A 83 20.97 -17.24 -2.44
C ILE A 83 19.71 -17.03 -1.58
N ILE A 84 19.33 -18.03 -0.80
CA ILE A 84 18.18 -17.98 0.11
C ILE A 84 18.35 -16.85 1.12
N LEU A 85 19.52 -16.73 1.75
CA LEU A 85 19.79 -15.68 2.73
C LEU A 85 19.78 -14.29 2.10
N HIS A 86 20.28 -14.16 0.87
CA HIS A 86 20.23 -12.89 0.14
C HIS A 86 18.79 -12.50 -0.18
N ARG A 87 17.98 -13.45 -0.69
CA ARG A 87 16.57 -13.23 -1.00
C ARG A 87 15.75 -12.89 0.24
N ALA A 88 16.02 -13.55 1.36
CA ALA A 88 15.36 -13.32 2.63
C ALA A 88 15.80 -12.01 3.32
N ALA A 89 16.91 -11.37 2.90
CA ALA A 89 17.40 -10.15 3.51
C ALA A 89 16.48 -8.94 3.27
N ASP A 90 15.82 -8.91 2.11
CA ASP A 90 14.90 -7.83 1.72
C ASP A 90 13.45 -8.07 2.18
N TYR A 91 13.18 -9.20 2.86
CA TYR A 91 11.84 -9.57 3.29
C TYR A 91 11.68 -9.46 4.82
N PRO A 92 10.64 -8.80 5.35
CA PRO A 92 10.46 -8.62 6.79
C PRO A 92 10.28 -9.95 7.53
N GLU A 93 11.02 -10.17 8.62
CA GLU A 93 10.95 -11.42 9.39
C GLU A 93 9.56 -11.65 10.01
N GLU A 94 8.84 -10.58 10.33
CA GLU A 94 7.48 -10.60 10.90
C GLU A 94 6.46 -11.16 9.91
N SER A 95 6.71 -10.96 8.61
CA SER A 95 5.86 -11.45 7.52
C SER A 95 6.16 -12.91 7.15
N MET A 96 7.27 -13.46 7.63
CA MET A 96 7.62 -14.87 7.42
C MET A 96 6.84 -15.80 8.36
N PRO A 97 6.33 -16.93 7.85
CA PRO A 97 5.85 -18.05 8.66
C PRO A 97 6.93 -18.54 9.64
N PRO A 98 6.54 -19.06 10.83
CA PRO A 98 7.49 -19.55 11.84
C PRO A 98 8.51 -20.55 11.29
N ASP A 99 8.06 -21.53 10.52
CA ASP A 99 8.92 -22.59 9.96
C ASP A 99 10.03 -22.03 9.05
N LEU A 100 9.69 -21.05 8.21
CA LEU A 100 10.66 -20.38 7.35
C LEU A 100 11.63 -19.53 8.17
N ARG A 101 11.13 -18.85 9.20
CA ARG A 101 11.96 -18.04 10.09
C ARG A 101 13.01 -18.88 10.80
N ASP A 102 12.62 -20.04 11.29
CA ASP A 102 13.54 -20.97 11.96
C ASP A 102 14.55 -21.57 10.98
N PHE A 103 14.11 -21.89 9.76
CA PHE A 103 15.02 -22.33 8.69
C PHE A 103 16.07 -21.26 8.35
N ILE A 104 15.65 -20.02 8.12
CA ILE A 104 16.57 -18.90 7.82
C ILE A 104 17.52 -18.63 8.98
N LYS A 105 17.03 -18.66 10.23
CA LYS A 105 17.89 -18.55 11.43
C LYS A 105 18.91 -19.68 11.48
N GLY A 106 18.51 -20.91 11.19
CA GLY A 106 19.41 -22.05 11.08
C GLY A 106 20.52 -21.83 10.05
N LEU A 107 20.16 -21.33 8.86
CA LEU A 107 21.13 -20.98 7.82
C LEU A 107 22.08 -19.84 8.23
N LYS A 108 21.56 -18.79 8.89
CA LYS A 108 22.38 -17.67 9.42
C LYS A 108 23.40 -18.19 10.43
N SER A 109 22.98 -19.02 11.39
CA SER A 109 23.86 -19.62 12.41
C SER A 109 24.91 -20.56 11.81
N ALA A 110 24.54 -21.36 10.81
CA ALA A 110 25.47 -22.24 10.11
C ALA A 110 26.55 -21.47 9.33
N LYS A 111 26.21 -20.30 8.78
CA LYS A 111 27.17 -19.43 8.06
C LYS A 111 28.21 -18.80 9.00
N THR A 112 27.82 -18.45 10.23
CA THR A 112 28.70 -17.78 11.20
C THR A 112 29.72 -18.73 11.88
N ASN A 113 29.50 -20.05 11.80
CA ASN A 113 30.38 -21.06 12.40
C ASN A 113 31.54 -21.52 11.48
N TYR A 114 31.85 -20.76 10.42
CA TYR A 114 33.02 -20.93 9.55
C TYR A 114 33.95 -19.72 9.70
#